data_AF-S9TQL1-F1
#
_entry.id   AF-S9TQL1-F1
#
_cell.length_a   1.000
_cell.length_b   1.000
_cell.length_c   1.000
_cell.angle_alpha   90.00
_cell.angle_beta   90.00
_cell.angle_gamma   90.00
#
_symmetry.space_group_name_H-M   'P 1'
#
loop_
_entity.id
_entity.type
_entity.pdbx_description
1 polymer ?
#
loop_
_entity_poly.entity_id
_entity_poly.type
_entity_poly.pdbx_seq_one_letter_code
_entity_poly.pdbx_strand_id
1 'polypeptide(L)'
;MLFKVVAADGTWYYYNDSDKYEMHVKFTFGAKSDLEPGEDVEMFVQNNNEFAASLVVFPGATSRLVGGKINGFKCSAKAVPLSDEKREEMYGEVNDTIADQIAELADAIGCAEEDLTEEQVLLHCEQNEIKYVDCDFRPCDYSLYRPDLDTYLPRFIPWYRPSTWIPAEALKEVRLFRRDILPSQVTHGSIGDTYLVSAMACLAEHEDRLHDIFRHPVSAANGKVERAIGAYWATVNLNGWWLPVLLDDYLPATRDGPEFSRCSVDVRRMWVALLEKTYAKVHGSYANIASGDPLEPLTELTGFPITRYDGFWEESKRGEDTIFQEMLQYFDSGYLQVLCTPSDGGETFGNANVVSANPELESKYEKMGLRLHHGYAVLQVQYFQDMELRLVQLRNPWGSGEEWNGAWSKTDTRWDKYQQVRSRCFRDGGSPTDTDRTFWMDWKGLASTSSAAAAAATSGRRGSTTASAAPL
;
A
#
# COMPACT_ATOMS: atom_id res chain seq x y z
N MET A 1 -4.95 19.30 8.30
CA MET A 1 -5.64 20.61 8.35
C MET A 1 -5.24 21.38 9.62
N LEU A 2 -5.67 22.62 9.76
CA LEU A 2 -5.37 23.45 10.93
C LEU A 2 -6.67 24.08 11.40
N PHE A 3 -7.04 23.82 12.65
CA PHE A 3 -8.30 24.26 13.24
C PHE A 3 -8.06 25.30 14.29
N LYS A 4 -8.74 26.43 14.14
CA LYS A 4 -8.84 27.42 15.22
C LYS A 4 -9.92 26.97 16.19
N VAL A 5 -9.54 26.81 17.46
CA VAL A 5 -10.46 26.48 18.55
C VAL A 5 -10.59 27.70 19.45
N VAL A 6 -11.82 28.10 19.76
CA VAL A 6 -12.09 29.21 20.68
C VAL A 6 -12.76 28.64 21.92
N ALA A 7 -12.08 28.73 23.05
CA ALA A 7 -12.59 28.27 24.33
C ALA A 7 -13.70 29.20 24.84
N ALA A 8 -14.48 28.73 25.83
CA ALA A 8 -15.63 29.45 26.37
C ALA A 8 -15.24 30.77 27.06
N ASP A 9 -14.01 30.87 27.56
CA ASP A 9 -13.42 32.09 28.14
C ASP A 9 -12.94 33.10 27.07
N GLY A 10 -13.04 32.75 25.78
CA GLY A 10 -12.58 33.55 24.66
C GLY A 10 -11.12 33.31 24.26
N THR A 11 -10.39 32.41 24.94
CA THR A 11 -9.01 32.07 24.60
C THR A 11 -8.94 31.31 23.27
N TRP A 12 -7.96 31.65 22.43
CA TRP A 12 -7.76 31.06 21.11
C TRP A 12 -6.66 30.01 21.16
N TYR A 13 -6.93 28.87 20.53
CA TYR A 13 -6.04 27.75 20.34
C TYR A 13 -5.98 27.37 18.87
N TYR A 14 -4.90 26.70 18.49
CA TYR A 14 -4.80 26.01 17.23
C TYR A 14 -4.54 24.54 17.44
N TYR A 15 -5.33 23.71 16.75
CA TYR A 15 -5.14 22.27 16.68
C TYR A 15 -4.70 21.89 15.27
N ASN A 16 -3.57 21.21 15.15
CA ASN A 16 -3.08 20.66 13.89
C ASN A 16 -3.45 19.17 13.82
N ASP A 17 -4.41 18.83 12.96
CA ASP A 17 -4.82 17.42 12.76
C ASP A 17 -4.02 16.73 11.64
N SER A 18 -2.98 17.36 11.09
CA SER A 18 -2.11 16.69 10.11
C SER A 18 -1.01 15.90 10.80
N ASP A 19 -0.61 14.79 10.19
CA ASP A 19 0.52 13.95 10.66
C ASP A 19 1.83 14.21 9.89
N LYS A 20 1.77 15.04 8.83
CA LYS A 20 2.88 15.23 7.87
C LYS A 20 3.47 16.63 7.88
N TYR A 21 2.75 17.58 8.48
CA TYR A 21 3.11 18.99 8.41
C TYR A 21 3.09 19.62 9.79
N GLU A 22 4.08 20.45 10.07
CA GLU A 22 3.98 21.47 11.10
C GLU A 22 3.32 22.71 10.51
N MET A 23 2.48 23.37 11.31
CA MET A 23 1.68 24.50 10.87
C MET A 23 2.26 25.78 11.43
N HIS A 24 2.84 26.60 10.56
CA HIS A 24 3.41 27.90 10.92
C HIS A 24 2.33 28.95 10.78
N VAL A 25 1.85 29.46 11.91
CA VAL A 25 0.76 30.43 11.96
C VAL A 25 1.30 31.80 12.35
N LYS A 26 0.97 32.81 11.56
CA LYS A 26 1.36 34.21 11.80
C LYS A 26 0.14 35.08 11.91
N PHE A 27 0.13 35.93 12.94
CA PHE A 27 -0.91 36.90 13.21
C PHE A 27 -0.37 38.32 13.23
N THR A 28 -1.26 39.24 12.86
CA THR A 28 -1.10 40.66 13.16
C THR A 28 -2.38 41.15 13.79
N PHE A 29 -2.35 41.51 15.07
CA PHE A 29 -3.47 42.03 15.83
C PHE A 29 -3.44 43.56 15.87
N GLY A 30 -4.60 44.20 15.85
CA GLY A 30 -4.68 45.66 15.86
C GLY A 30 -4.15 46.26 17.16
N ALA A 31 -3.64 47.49 17.07
CA ALA A 31 -2.93 48.20 18.15
C ALA A 31 -3.72 48.46 19.45
N LYS A 32 -5.03 48.22 19.43
CA LYS A 32 -5.92 48.37 20.59
C LYS A 32 -6.28 47.03 21.24
N SER A 33 -5.56 45.97 20.89
CA SER A 33 -5.73 44.65 21.48
C SER A 33 -5.03 44.59 22.84
N ASP A 34 -5.61 43.82 23.77
CA ASP A 34 -5.07 43.53 25.09
C ASP A 34 -4.88 42.01 25.15
N LEU A 35 -3.64 41.54 24.99
CA LEU A 35 -3.35 40.17 24.60
C LEU A 35 -2.48 39.49 25.66
N GLU A 36 -2.85 38.25 25.98
CA GLU A 36 -2.05 37.33 26.79
C GLU A 36 -1.54 36.20 25.88
N PRO A 37 -0.29 36.26 25.38
CA PRO A 37 0.24 35.23 24.48
C PRO A 37 0.30 33.86 25.17
N GLY A 38 0.16 32.79 24.38
CA GLY A 38 0.50 31.44 24.83
C GLY A 38 2.00 31.26 25.06
N GLU A 39 2.37 30.15 25.69
CA GLU A 39 3.76 29.86 26.10
C GLU A 39 4.71 29.76 24.89
N ASP A 40 4.25 29.14 23.81
CA ASP A 40 5.05 28.93 22.59
C ASP A 40 4.88 30.04 21.54
N VAL A 41 4.30 31.18 21.94
CA VAL A 41 3.96 32.25 21.01
C VAL A 41 5.01 33.35 21.04
N GLU A 42 5.73 33.47 19.95
CA GLU A 42 6.63 34.60 19.74
C GLU A 42 5.83 35.84 19.38
N MET A 43 5.76 36.81 20.29
CA MET A 43 4.99 38.05 20.09
C MET A 43 5.88 39.29 20.18
N PHE A 44 5.71 40.22 19.23
CA PHE A 44 6.42 41.50 19.22
C PHE A 44 5.55 42.65 18.70
N VAL A 45 5.86 43.87 19.14
CA VAL A 45 5.14 45.09 18.74
C VAL A 45 5.78 45.70 17.49
N GLN A 46 4.97 46.03 16.49
CA GLN A 46 5.40 46.66 15.25
C GLN A 46 5.44 48.19 15.36
N ASN A 47 6.07 48.86 14.38
CA ASN A 47 6.22 50.32 14.34
C ASN A 47 4.89 51.11 14.33
N ASN A 48 3.79 50.48 13.92
CA ASN A 48 2.44 51.04 13.91
C ASN A 48 1.63 50.68 15.18
N ASN A 49 2.29 50.16 16.22
CA ASN A 49 1.73 49.62 17.46
C ASN A 49 0.85 48.36 17.28
N GLU A 50 0.80 47.75 16.11
CA GLU A 50 0.16 46.43 15.95
C GLU A 50 1.01 45.33 16.58
N PHE A 51 0.37 44.24 17.01
CA PHE A 51 1.07 43.10 17.62
C PHE A 51 1.24 42.01 16.57
N ALA A 52 2.47 41.62 16.29
CA ALA A 52 2.78 40.45 15.48
C ALA A 52 2.97 39.23 16.38
N ALA A 53 2.35 38.11 16.04
CA ALA A 53 2.54 36.84 16.75
C ALA A 53 2.86 35.71 15.78
N SER A 54 3.74 34.80 16.16
CA SER A 54 4.10 33.59 15.42
C SER A 54 3.97 32.38 16.33
N LEU A 55 3.41 31.29 15.80
CA LEU A 55 3.23 30.02 16.50
C LEU A 55 3.47 28.88 15.52
N VAL A 56 4.25 27.87 15.93
CA VAL A 56 4.37 26.60 15.22
C VAL A 56 3.53 25.57 15.95
N VAL A 57 2.59 24.92 15.24
CA VAL A 57 1.73 23.88 15.80
C VAL A 57 2.11 22.55 15.16
N PHE A 58 2.72 21.68 15.95
CA PHE A 58 3.14 20.35 15.51
C PHE A 58 1.95 19.39 15.33
N PRO A 59 2.12 18.31 14.55
CA PRO A 59 1.12 17.26 14.39
C PRO A 59 0.45 16.81 15.69
N GLY A 60 -0.87 16.71 15.69
CA GLY A 60 -1.66 16.27 16.84
C GLY A 60 -1.66 17.22 18.04
N ALA A 61 -0.89 18.31 18.02
CA ALA A 61 -0.79 19.25 19.13
C ALA A 61 -1.95 20.27 19.12
N THR A 62 -2.39 20.64 20.32
CA THR A 62 -3.26 21.81 20.54
C THR A 62 -2.48 22.87 21.30
N SER A 63 -2.09 23.94 20.61
CA SER A 63 -1.26 25.00 21.18
C SER A 63 -2.09 26.25 21.45
N ARG A 64 -1.90 26.86 22.63
CA ARG A 64 -2.53 28.13 22.99
C ARG A 64 -1.90 29.25 22.16
N LEU A 65 -2.74 30.04 21.48
CA LEU A 65 -2.27 31.21 20.75
C LEU A 65 -2.35 32.47 21.61
N VAL A 66 -3.54 32.84 22.05
CA VAL A 66 -3.73 34.12 22.75
C VAL A 66 -5.02 34.15 23.56
N GLY A 67 -4.97 34.75 24.74
CA GLY A 67 -6.13 35.15 25.54
C GLY A 67 -6.32 36.67 25.52
N GLY A 68 -7.39 37.16 26.14
CA GLY A 68 -7.67 38.58 26.29
C GLY A 68 -8.56 39.18 25.19
N LYS A 69 -8.50 40.50 25.03
CA LYS A 69 -9.39 41.27 24.15
C LYS A 69 -8.73 41.61 22.82
N ILE A 70 -9.17 40.93 21.77
CA ILE A 70 -8.65 41.13 20.40
C ILE A 70 -9.40 42.28 19.70
N ASN A 71 -8.66 43.22 19.11
CA ASN A 71 -9.21 44.29 18.27
C ASN A 71 -8.71 44.17 16.83
N GLY A 72 -9.43 43.37 16.03
CA GLY A 72 -9.08 43.10 14.63
C GLY A 72 -7.82 42.24 14.49
N PHE A 73 -7.77 41.42 13.44
CA PHE A 73 -6.58 40.62 13.15
C PHE A 73 -6.44 40.31 11.67
N LYS A 74 -5.21 40.03 11.26
CA LYS A 74 -4.86 39.33 10.02
C LYS A 74 -4.17 38.02 10.39
N CYS A 75 -4.40 36.98 9.61
CA CYS A 75 -3.85 35.64 9.82
C CYS A 75 -3.29 35.11 8.51
N SER A 76 -2.13 34.47 8.58
CA SER A 76 -1.64 33.58 7.54
C SER A 76 -1.13 32.29 8.17
N ALA A 77 -1.29 31.18 7.46
CA ALA A 77 -0.79 29.88 7.89
C ALA A 77 -0.04 29.24 6.72
N LYS A 78 1.07 28.56 7.03
CA LYS A 78 1.84 27.78 6.08
C LYS A 78 2.03 26.37 6.62
N ALA A 79 1.67 25.37 5.83
CA ALA A 79 2.03 23.99 6.11
C ALA A 79 3.49 23.77 5.67
N VAL A 80 4.33 23.29 6.58
CA VAL A 80 5.73 22.95 6.32
C VAL A 80 5.88 21.45 6.57
N PRO A 81 6.42 20.66 5.63
CA PRO A 81 6.67 19.24 5.88
C PRO A 81 7.60 19.08 7.09
N LEU A 82 7.32 18.11 7.95
CA LEU A 82 8.22 17.77 9.06
C LEU A 82 9.60 17.39 8.53
N SER A 83 10.65 17.86 9.20
CA SER A 83 12.01 17.36 8.97
C SER A 83 12.16 15.95 9.52
N ASP A 84 13.15 15.21 9.01
CA ASP A 84 13.38 13.84 9.48
C ASP A 84 13.81 13.81 10.95
N GLU A 85 14.59 14.80 11.43
CA GLU A 85 14.97 14.91 12.84
C GLU A 85 13.74 15.10 13.74
N LYS A 86 12.77 15.91 13.30
CA LYS A 86 11.55 16.13 14.09
C LYS A 86 10.63 14.90 14.08
N ARG A 87 10.64 14.11 13.00
CA ARG A 87 9.92 12.83 12.94
C ARG A 87 10.52 11.83 13.91
N GLU A 88 11.85 11.73 13.95
CA GLU A 88 12.57 10.86 14.89
C GLU A 88 12.23 11.24 16.34
N GLU A 89 12.27 12.52 16.69
CA GLU A 89 11.88 12.99 18.03
C GLU A 89 10.42 12.65 18.38
N MET A 90 9.47 12.93 17.47
CA MET A 90 8.04 12.75 17.75
C MET A 90 7.59 11.28 17.73
N TYR A 91 8.20 10.45 16.89
CA TYR A 91 7.80 9.05 16.69
C TYR A 91 8.65 8.07 17.50
N GLY A 92 9.85 8.48 17.93
CA GLY A 92 10.69 7.69 18.83
C GLY A 92 9.95 7.30 20.11
N GLU A 93 9.29 8.26 20.78
CA GLU A 93 8.52 7.98 22.01
C GLU A 93 7.43 6.91 21.81
N VAL A 94 6.78 6.92 20.63
CA VAL A 94 5.73 5.94 20.29
C VAL A 94 6.34 4.55 20.15
N ASN A 95 7.47 4.46 19.45
CA ASN A 95 8.16 3.19 19.21
C ASN A 95 8.80 2.65 20.50
N ASP A 96 9.33 3.53 21.37
CA ASP A 96 9.87 3.17 22.69
C ASP A 96 8.80 2.54 23.59
N THR A 97 7.57 3.08 23.56
CA THR A 97 6.43 2.49 24.31
C THR A 97 6.11 1.06 23.86
N ILE A 98 6.42 0.69 22.61
CA ILE A 98 6.22 -0.67 22.10
C ILE A 98 7.37 -1.58 22.54
N ALA A 99 8.61 -1.06 22.60
CA ALA A 99 9.74 -1.80 23.15
C ALA A 99 9.49 -2.16 24.63
N ASP A 100 8.94 -1.23 25.42
CA ASP A 100 8.54 -1.47 26.80
C ASP A 100 7.52 -2.63 26.92
N GLN A 101 6.56 -2.73 26.00
CA GLN A 101 5.59 -3.84 25.99
C GLN A 101 6.27 -5.21 25.76
N ILE A 102 7.30 -5.26 24.91
CA ILE A 102 8.04 -6.50 24.66
C ILE A 102 8.86 -6.89 25.89
N ALA A 103 9.49 -5.91 26.56
CA ALA A 103 10.20 -6.15 27.81
C ALA A 103 9.26 -6.64 28.92
N GLU A 104 8.09 -6.03 29.06
CA GLU A 104 7.04 -6.49 30.00
C GLU A 104 6.58 -7.92 29.71
N LEU A 105 6.46 -8.30 28.43
CA LEU A 105 6.14 -9.67 28.02
C LEU A 105 7.28 -10.64 28.39
N ALA A 106 8.54 -10.27 28.18
CA ALA A 106 9.71 -11.07 28.58
C ALA A 106 9.70 -11.35 30.08
N ASP A 107 9.48 -10.30 30.89
CA ASP A 107 9.41 -10.39 32.35
C ASP A 107 8.23 -11.27 32.80
N ALA A 108 7.06 -11.12 32.17
CA ALA A 108 5.86 -11.89 32.49
C ALA A 108 5.99 -13.38 32.12
N ILE A 109 6.72 -13.69 31.04
CA ILE A 109 7.03 -15.07 30.63
C ILE A 109 8.17 -15.67 31.47
N GLY A 110 9.04 -14.81 32.02
CA GLY A 110 10.17 -15.21 32.86
C GLY A 110 11.40 -15.64 32.07
N CYS A 111 11.67 -14.99 30.93
CA CYS A 111 12.89 -15.19 30.13
C CYS A 111 13.57 -13.86 29.80
N ALA A 112 14.80 -13.91 29.31
CA ALA A 112 15.44 -12.72 28.76
C ALA A 112 14.73 -12.30 27.46
N GLU A 113 14.76 -11.02 27.15
CA GLU A 113 14.11 -10.46 25.96
C GLU A 113 14.69 -11.02 24.65
N GLU A 114 15.99 -11.31 24.64
CA GLU A 114 16.70 -11.96 23.51
C GLU A 114 16.36 -13.45 23.33
N ASP A 115 15.80 -14.09 24.36
CA ASP A 115 15.38 -15.50 24.33
C ASP A 115 13.87 -15.65 24.04
N LEU A 116 13.14 -14.53 23.87
CA LEU A 116 11.72 -14.56 23.54
C LEU A 116 11.48 -15.22 22.19
N THR A 117 10.55 -16.16 22.16
CA THR A 117 10.06 -16.77 20.92
C THR A 117 8.62 -16.37 20.65
N GLU A 118 8.26 -16.29 19.37
CA GLU A 118 6.91 -15.97 18.92
C GLU A 118 5.85 -16.92 19.52
N GLU A 119 6.18 -18.21 19.66
CA GLU A 119 5.29 -19.22 20.26
C GLU A 119 5.01 -18.93 21.75
N GLN A 120 6.02 -18.55 22.52
CA GLN A 120 5.86 -18.19 23.93
C GLN A 120 5.01 -16.93 24.07
N VAL A 121 5.27 -15.90 23.26
CA VAL A 121 4.51 -14.65 23.29
C VAL A 121 3.06 -14.90 22.89
N LEU A 122 2.82 -15.64 21.80
CA LEU A 122 1.47 -15.97 21.35
C LEU A 122 0.69 -16.72 22.44
N LEU A 123 1.29 -17.76 23.02
CA LEU A 123 0.66 -18.55 24.08
C LEU A 123 0.33 -17.69 25.32
N HIS A 124 1.25 -16.83 25.73
CA HIS A 124 1.02 -15.92 26.86
C HIS A 124 -0.10 -14.93 26.56
N CYS A 125 -0.11 -14.33 25.37
CA CYS A 125 -1.15 -13.39 24.95
C CYS A 125 -2.54 -14.04 24.88
N GLU A 126 -2.63 -15.26 24.36
CA GLU A 126 -3.89 -16.03 24.34
C GLU A 126 -4.42 -16.33 25.74
N GLN A 127 -3.55 -16.77 26.66
CA GLN A 127 -3.94 -17.14 28.03
C GLN A 127 -4.42 -15.95 28.85
N ASN A 128 -3.92 -14.75 28.57
CA ASN A 128 -4.22 -13.54 29.33
C ASN A 128 -5.16 -12.57 28.60
N GLU A 129 -5.62 -12.92 27.39
CA GLU A 129 -6.48 -12.09 26.54
C GLU A 129 -5.88 -10.70 26.24
N ILE A 130 -4.55 -10.60 26.17
CA ILE A 130 -3.82 -9.37 25.84
C ILE A 130 -3.40 -9.37 24.37
N LYS A 131 -3.12 -8.19 23.82
CA LYS A 131 -2.76 -8.05 22.41
C LYS A 131 -1.38 -8.67 22.12
N TYR A 132 -1.29 -9.46 21.05
CA TYR A 132 -0.03 -10.02 20.57
C TYR A 132 0.88 -8.91 20.04
N VAL A 133 2.17 -8.98 20.38
CA VAL A 133 3.25 -8.15 19.86
C VAL A 133 4.30 -9.09 19.29
N ASP A 134 4.70 -8.87 18.05
CA ASP A 134 5.70 -9.67 17.36
C ASP A 134 7.09 -9.38 17.95
N CYS A 135 7.69 -10.37 18.62
CA CYS A 135 9.02 -10.22 19.23
C CYS A 135 10.17 -10.47 18.24
N ASP A 136 9.89 -11.04 17.07
CA ASP A 136 10.86 -11.32 16.01
C ASP A 136 10.92 -10.17 15.00
N PHE A 137 9.78 -9.81 14.40
CA PHE A 137 9.66 -8.65 13.52
C PHE A 137 9.02 -7.47 14.25
N ARG A 138 9.81 -6.92 15.18
CA ARG A 138 9.34 -5.95 16.16
C ARG A 138 8.81 -4.67 15.52
N PRO A 139 7.75 -4.04 16.05
CA PRO A 139 7.27 -2.74 15.57
C PRO A 139 8.24 -1.61 15.97
N CYS A 140 9.38 -1.53 15.28
CA CYS A 140 10.45 -0.57 15.54
C CYS A 140 11.14 -0.13 14.24
N ASP A 141 12.10 0.78 14.37
CA ASP A 141 12.84 1.32 13.23
C ASP A 141 13.66 0.25 12.49
N TYR A 142 14.15 -0.78 13.18
CA TYR A 142 14.93 -1.86 12.54
C TYR A 142 14.10 -2.64 11.51
N SER A 143 12.80 -2.85 11.78
CA SER A 143 11.86 -3.49 10.85
C SER A 143 11.47 -2.59 9.67
N LEU A 144 11.66 -1.27 9.81
CA LEU A 144 11.57 -0.34 8.70
C LEU A 144 12.87 -0.32 7.88
N TYR A 145 14.01 -0.26 8.54
CA TYR A 145 15.33 -0.08 7.96
C TYR A 145 16.41 -0.71 8.85
N ARG A 146 17.22 -1.58 8.26
CA ARG A 146 18.37 -2.22 8.91
C ARG A 146 19.62 -1.41 8.60
N PRO A 147 20.25 -0.77 9.62
CA PRO A 147 21.51 -0.07 9.44
C PRO A 147 22.56 -0.98 8.79
N ASP A 148 23.35 -0.41 7.89
CA ASP A 148 24.46 -1.07 7.16
C ASP A 148 24.07 -2.20 6.18
N LEU A 149 22.80 -2.60 6.12
CA LEU A 149 22.30 -3.62 5.19
C LEU A 149 21.40 -3.03 4.10
N ASP A 150 20.45 -2.18 4.48
CA ASP A 150 19.49 -1.63 3.55
C ASP A 150 20.04 -0.38 2.84
N THR A 151 19.73 -0.24 1.56
CA THR A 151 20.23 0.88 0.73
C THR A 151 19.22 2.02 0.62
N TYR A 152 17.95 1.75 0.92
CA TYR A 152 16.86 2.71 0.96
C TYR A 152 16.56 3.10 2.40
N LEU A 153 16.54 4.40 2.71
CA LEU A 153 16.03 4.88 3.99
C LEU A 153 14.58 5.38 3.82
N PRO A 154 13.57 4.62 4.29
CA PRO A 154 12.21 5.15 4.38
C PRO A 154 12.17 6.31 5.36
N ARG A 155 11.17 7.19 5.22
CA ARG A 155 10.92 8.21 6.25
C ARG A 155 10.56 7.52 7.56
N PHE A 156 11.03 8.06 8.68
CA PHE A 156 10.62 7.60 10.01
C PHE A 156 9.11 7.71 10.17
N ILE A 157 8.44 6.61 10.51
CA ILE A 157 6.97 6.52 10.64
C ILE A 157 6.68 5.76 11.94
N PRO A 158 5.69 6.19 12.74
CA PRO A 158 5.35 5.48 13.97
C PRO A 158 4.61 4.18 13.67
N TRP A 159 4.72 3.22 14.58
CA TRP A 159 3.95 1.99 14.52
C TRP A 159 2.66 2.12 15.32
N TYR A 160 1.52 1.87 14.66
CA TYR A 160 0.22 1.93 15.32
C TYR A 160 -0.63 0.70 15.02
N ARG A 161 -1.59 0.43 15.91
CA ARG A 161 -2.66 -0.55 15.70
C ARG A 161 -3.89 0.09 15.10
N PRO A 162 -4.84 -0.70 14.53
CA PRO A 162 -6.09 -0.18 13.99
C PRO A 162 -6.89 0.71 14.94
N SER A 163 -6.77 0.52 16.26
CA SER A 163 -7.38 1.39 17.28
C SER A 163 -6.96 2.85 17.22
N THR A 164 -5.83 3.17 16.58
CA THR A 164 -5.35 4.56 16.46
C THR A 164 -6.05 5.33 15.35
N TRP A 165 -6.38 4.68 14.23
CA TRP A 165 -6.98 5.34 13.05
C TRP A 165 -8.44 4.93 12.78
N ILE A 166 -8.96 3.93 13.49
CA ILE A 166 -10.35 3.47 13.36
C ILE A 166 -11.11 3.83 14.63
N PRO A 167 -12.24 4.57 14.53
CA PRO A 167 -13.08 4.91 15.67
C PRO A 167 -13.54 3.66 16.43
N ALA A 168 -13.67 3.78 17.76
CA ALA A 168 -13.95 2.67 18.66
C ALA A 168 -15.22 1.88 18.27
N GLU A 169 -16.26 2.57 17.81
CA GLU A 169 -17.52 1.99 17.35
C GLU A 169 -17.37 1.09 16.11
N ALA A 170 -16.33 1.31 15.31
CA ALA A 170 -16.02 0.58 14.08
C ALA A 170 -14.89 -0.46 14.25
N LEU A 171 -14.27 -0.57 15.44
CA LEU A 171 -13.20 -1.55 15.67
C LEU A 171 -13.68 -3.00 15.59
N LYS A 172 -14.91 -3.27 16.06
CA LYS A 172 -15.56 -4.59 15.96
C LYS A 172 -15.74 -5.09 14.52
N GLU A 173 -15.47 -4.23 13.56
CA GLU A 173 -15.75 -4.34 12.15
C GLU A 173 -14.46 -4.53 11.32
N VAL A 174 -13.28 -4.45 11.96
CA VAL A 174 -11.95 -4.73 11.38
C VAL A 174 -11.81 -6.21 11.08
N ARG A 175 -11.41 -6.56 9.86
CA ARG A 175 -11.24 -7.95 9.40
C ARG A 175 -10.08 -8.02 8.40
N LEU A 176 -9.50 -9.22 8.23
CA LEU A 176 -8.62 -9.50 7.10
C LEU A 176 -9.34 -9.18 5.78
N PHE A 177 -10.45 -9.88 5.55
CA PHE A 177 -11.31 -9.72 4.40
C PHE A 177 -12.68 -9.22 4.86
N ARG A 178 -13.18 -8.17 4.21
CA ARG A 178 -14.49 -7.58 4.52
C ARG A 178 -15.20 -7.30 3.20
N ARG A 179 -16.37 -7.93 3.00
CA ARG A 179 -17.05 -7.95 1.69
C ARG A 179 -16.13 -8.55 0.62
N ASP A 180 -16.49 -8.35 -0.64
CA ASP A 180 -15.76 -8.86 -1.80
C ASP A 180 -14.35 -8.26 -1.89
N ILE A 181 -13.40 -9.07 -2.34
CA ILE A 181 -12.03 -8.66 -2.58
C ILE A 181 -11.97 -8.10 -3.99
N LEU A 182 -11.60 -6.82 -4.09
CA LEU A 182 -11.50 -6.15 -5.38
C LEU A 182 -10.04 -5.80 -5.63
N PRO A 183 -9.41 -6.32 -6.70
CA PRO A 183 -8.04 -5.98 -7.09
C PRO A 183 -7.80 -4.46 -7.19
N SER A 184 -8.81 -3.73 -7.64
CA SER A 184 -8.78 -2.27 -7.79
C SER A 184 -8.71 -1.49 -6.48
N GLN A 185 -8.84 -2.18 -5.33
CA GLN A 185 -8.76 -1.58 -4.01
C GLN A 185 -7.41 -1.81 -3.32
N VAL A 186 -6.47 -2.49 -4.00
CA VAL A 186 -5.08 -2.60 -3.53
C VAL A 186 -4.37 -1.30 -3.91
N THR A 187 -4.01 -0.50 -2.91
CA THR A 187 -3.33 0.79 -3.13
C THR A 187 -1.95 0.78 -2.52
N HIS A 188 -0.96 1.23 -3.30
CA HIS A 188 0.41 1.46 -2.83
C HIS A 188 0.44 2.58 -1.79
N GLY A 189 1.49 2.59 -0.97
CA GLY A 189 1.75 3.69 -0.05
C GLY A 189 2.99 4.47 -0.41
N SER A 190 3.71 4.96 0.59
CA SER A 190 4.85 5.87 0.38
C SER A 190 6.16 5.19 -0.04
N ILE A 191 6.25 3.85 0.04
CA ILE A 191 7.44 3.07 -0.33
C ILE A 191 7.37 2.61 -1.79
N GLY A 192 8.51 2.19 -2.34
CA GLY A 192 8.67 1.89 -3.77
C GLY A 192 8.30 0.47 -4.19
N ASP A 193 7.51 -0.23 -3.38
CA ASP A 193 7.17 -1.64 -3.55
C ASP A 193 6.04 -1.87 -4.58
N THR A 194 5.94 -1.01 -5.60
CA THR A 194 4.85 -1.07 -6.59
C THR A 194 4.78 -2.39 -7.34
N TYR A 195 5.92 -3.07 -7.49
CA TYR A 195 6.02 -4.43 -8.03
C TYR A 195 5.25 -5.46 -7.18
N LEU A 196 5.36 -5.37 -5.84
CA LEU A 196 4.65 -6.21 -4.89
C LEU A 196 3.15 -5.89 -4.92
N VAL A 197 2.79 -4.61 -4.89
CA VAL A 197 1.39 -4.15 -4.99
C VAL A 197 0.72 -4.67 -6.26
N SER A 198 1.42 -4.59 -7.40
CA SER A 198 0.93 -5.14 -8.68
C SER A 198 0.73 -6.66 -8.60
N ALA A 199 1.66 -7.40 -7.99
CA ALA A 199 1.52 -8.84 -7.81
C ALA A 199 0.35 -9.21 -6.88
N MET A 200 0.17 -8.49 -5.78
CA MET A 200 -0.95 -8.66 -4.85
C MET A 200 -2.30 -8.39 -5.51
N ALA A 201 -2.38 -7.36 -6.35
CA ALA A 201 -3.59 -7.06 -7.10
C ALA A 201 -3.88 -8.13 -8.16
N CYS A 202 -2.87 -8.66 -8.85
CA CYS A 202 -3.05 -9.81 -9.75
C CYS A 202 -3.57 -11.03 -8.99
N LEU A 203 -3.03 -11.28 -7.79
CA LEU A 203 -3.47 -12.39 -6.94
C LEU A 203 -4.91 -12.22 -6.45
N ALA A 204 -5.35 -10.98 -6.22
CA ALA A 204 -6.72 -10.68 -5.82
C ALA A 204 -7.78 -11.04 -6.88
N GLU A 205 -7.39 -11.31 -8.14
CA GLU A 205 -8.28 -11.90 -9.15
C GLU A 205 -8.69 -13.35 -8.80
N HIS A 206 -7.96 -13.99 -7.88
CA HIS A 206 -8.22 -15.33 -7.37
C HIS A 206 -8.42 -15.29 -5.85
N GLU A 207 -9.62 -14.88 -5.43
CA GLU A 207 -9.97 -14.73 -4.01
C GLU A 207 -9.69 -15.99 -3.17
N ASP A 208 -9.87 -17.18 -3.75
CA ASP A 208 -9.61 -18.47 -3.11
C ASP A 208 -8.14 -18.63 -2.72
N ARG A 209 -7.22 -18.26 -3.61
CA ARG A 209 -5.78 -18.30 -3.33
C ARG A 209 -5.37 -17.30 -2.28
N LEU A 210 -5.93 -16.10 -2.35
CA LEU A 210 -5.66 -15.06 -1.37
C LEU A 210 -6.19 -15.47 0.03
N HIS A 211 -7.34 -16.15 0.09
CA HIS A 211 -7.83 -16.75 1.33
C HIS A 211 -6.94 -17.88 1.85
N ASP A 212 -6.37 -18.69 0.96
CA ASP A 212 -5.47 -19.78 1.33
C ASP A 212 -4.17 -19.27 1.98
N ILE A 213 -3.63 -18.13 1.53
CA ILE A 213 -2.44 -17.49 2.15
C ILE A 213 -2.69 -17.18 3.63
N PHE A 214 -3.86 -16.64 3.96
CA PHE A 214 -4.20 -16.27 5.34
C PHE A 214 -4.88 -17.41 6.13
N ARG A 215 -4.81 -18.65 5.63
CA ARG A 215 -5.34 -19.79 6.37
C ARG A 215 -4.41 -20.09 7.54
N HIS A 216 -5.01 -20.17 8.72
CA HIS A 216 -4.30 -20.57 9.93
C HIS A 216 -3.71 -21.99 9.77
N PRO A 217 -2.44 -22.24 10.21
CA PRO A 217 -1.75 -23.51 9.98
C PRO A 217 -2.41 -24.73 10.62
N VAL A 218 -3.04 -24.57 11.79
CA VAL A 218 -3.76 -25.63 12.51
C VAL A 218 -5.27 -25.69 12.19
N SER A 219 -6.04 -24.65 12.53
CA SER A 219 -7.49 -24.64 12.30
C SER A 219 -8.08 -23.23 12.20
N ALA A 220 -9.24 -23.10 11.54
CA ALA A 220 -9.97 -21.83 11.49
C ALA A 220 -10.46 -21.35 12.87
N ALA A 221 -10.65 -22.26 13.82
CA ALA A 221 -11.06 -21.94 15.19
C ALA A 221 -9.92 -21.27 15.96
N ASN A 222 -8.70 -21.82 15.89
CA ASN A 222 -7.50 -21.21 16.48
C ASN A 222 -7.29 -19.80 15.89
N GLY A 223 -7.32 -19.68 14.56
CA GLY A 223 -7.18 -18.37 13.93
C GLY A 223 -8.26 -17.36 14.32
N LYS A 224 -9.44 -17.79 14.79
CA LYS A 224 -10.44 -16.85 15.33
C LYS A 224 -10.03 -16.32 16.71
N VAL A 225 -9.46 -17.16 17.57
CA VAL A 225 -8.95 -16.80 18.90
C VAL A 225 -7.78 -15.83 18.76
N GLU A 226 -6.77 -16.21 17.98
CA GLU A 226 -5.58 -15.41 17.73
C GLU A 226 -5.90 -14.04 17.10
N ARG A 227 -6.82 -13.99 16.12
CA ARG A 227 -7.23 -12.69 15.53
C ARG A 227 -7.94 -11.78 16.53
N ALA A 228 -8.55 -12.31 17.61
CA ALA A 228 -9.16 -11.46 18.63
C ALA A 228 -8.09 -10.71 19.45
N ILE A 229 -6.93 -11.34 19.66
CA ILE A 229 -5.76 -10.72 20.29
C ILE A 229 -4.84 -9.99 19.29
N GLY A 230 -5.24 -9.89 18.01
CA GLY A 230 -4.46 -9.17 17.00
C GLY A 230 -3.28 -9.95 16.43
N ALA A 231 -3.29 -11.29 16.57
CA ALA A 231 -2.35 -12.20 15.90
C ALA A 231 -2.93 -12.72 14.57
N TYR A 232 -2.11 -12.75 13.53
CA TYR A 232 -2.49 -13.14 12.18
C TYR A 232 -1.43 -14.07 11.58
N TRP A 233 -1.88 -15.02 10.76
CA TRP A 233 -1.00 -15.89 9.99
C TRP A 233 -1.11 -15.58 8.50
N ALA A 234 0.02 -15.59 7.82
CA ALA A 234 0.13 -15.60 6.37
C ALA A 234 1.17 -16.64 5.95
N THR A 235 0.90 -17.39 4.88
CA THR A 235 1.79 -18.45 4.40
C THR A 235 2.37 -18.06 3.04
N VAL A 236 3.70 -18.03 2.94
CA VAL A 236 4.44 -17.66 1.72
C VAL A 236 5.40 -18.78 1.33
N ASN A 237 5.70 -18.91 0.03
CA ASN A 237 6.65 -19.89 -0.49
C ASN A 237 8.02 -19.25 -0.66
N LEU A 238 8.98 -19.57 0.18
CA LEU A 238 10.36 -19.08 0.06
C LEU A 238 11.26 -20.22 -0.36
N ASN A 239 11.99 -20.03 -1.47
CA ASN A 239 12.91 -21.02 -2.02
C ASN A 239 12.27 -22.41 -2.22
N GLY A 240 10.99 -22.46 -2.58
CA GLY A 240 10.24 -23.69 -2.81
C GLY A 240 9.53 -24.26 -1.57
N TRP A 241 9.68 -23.66 -0.38
CA TRP A 241 9.09 -24.14 0.87
C TRP A 241 7.99 -23.21 1.37
N TRP A 242 6.82 -23.77 1.68
CA TRP A 242 5.73 -23.02 2.30
C TRP A 242 6.05 -22.75 3.77
N LEU A 243 6.20 -21.48 4.10
CA LEU A 243 6.54 -20.95 5.41
C LEU A 243 5.31 -20.22 5.99
N PRO A 244 4.71 -20.71 7.08
CA PRO A 244 3.73 -19.94 7.85
C PRO A 244 4.44 -18.84 8.65
N VAL A 245 3.93 -17.63 8.57
CA VAL A 245 4.48 -16.42 9.19
C VAL A 245 3.44 -15.83 10.14
N LEU A 246 3.82 -15.66 11.41
CA LEU A 246 3.00 -15.01 12.42
C LEU A 246 3.26 -13.51 12.43
N LEU A 247 2.20 -12.71 12.65
CA LEU A 247 2.23 -11.25 12.62
C LEU A 247 1.34 -10.68 13.72
N ASP A 248 1.74 -9.56 14.31
CA ASP A 248 0.81 -8.66 14.99
C ASP A 248 0.15 -7.65 14.03
N ASP A 249 -0.84 -6.89 14.52
CA ASP A 249 -1.49 -5.79 13.78
C ASP A 249 -0.89 -4.40 13.99
N TYR A 250 0.34 -4.29 14.49
CA TYR A 250 1.08 -3.03 14.35
C TYR A 250 1.48 -2.83 12.89
N LEU A 251 1.23 -1.64 12.36
CA LEU A 251 1.61 -1.24 11.01
C LEU A 251 2.30 0.13 11.05
N PRO A 252 3.25 0.40 10.13
CA PRO A 252 3.76 1.75 9.89
C PRO A 252 2.60 2.63 9.41
N ALA A 253 2.12 3.51 10.29
CA ALA A 253 0.82 4.14 10.12
C ALA A 253 0.76 5.54 10.71
N THR A 254 -0.22 6.31 10.26
CA THR A 254 -0.61 7.60 10.82
C THR A 254 -2.09 7.54 11.23
N ARG A 255 -2.69 8.66 11.66
CA ARG A 255 -4.13 8.69 11.98
C ARG A 255 -5.01 8.50 10.75
N ASP A 256 -4.45 8.68 9.56
CA ASP A 256 -5.09 8.39 8.28
C ASP A 256 -5.06 6.89 7.92
N GLY A 257 -4.43 6.05 8.74
CA GLY A 257 -4.24 4.62 8.51
C GLY A 257 -2.81 4.23 8.11
N PRO A 258 -2.61 3.00 7.60
CA PRO A 258 -1.30 2.54 7.16
C PRO A 258 -0.69 3.50 6.12
N GLU A 259 0.60 3.77 6.21
CA GLU A 259 1.30 4.70 5.30
C GLU A 259 1.83 3.99 4.04
N PHE A 260 2.06 2.68 4.14
CA PHE A 260 2.44 1.80 3.04
C PHE A 260 1.20 1.23 2.35
N SER A 261 1.26 0.00 1.82
CA SER A 261 0.17 -0.58 1.06
C SER A 261 -1.08 -0.83 1.92
N ARG A 262 -2.25 -0.47 1.38
CA ARG A 262 -3.52 -0.58 2.09
C ARG A 262 -4.72 -0.68 1.18
N CYS A 263 -5.89 -0.85 1.78
CA CYS A 263 -7.16 -0.61 1.12
C CYS A 263 -7.67 0.82 1.42
N SER A 264 -7.39 1.78 0.53
CA SER A 264 -7.71 3.20 0.76
C SER A 264 -9.20 3.50 0.88
N VAL A 265 -10.06 2.71 0.23
CA VAL A 265 -11.53 2.88 0.29
C VAL A 265 -12.16 2.35 1.58
N ASP A 266 -11.47 1.45 2.29
CA ASP A 266 -11.95 0.83 3.52
C ASP A 266 -10.78 0.33 4.37
N VAL A 267 -10.21 1.23 5.19
CA VAL A 267 -9.05 0.96 6.07
C VAL A 267 -9.30 -0.09 7.16
N ARG A 268 -10.53 -0.62 7.27
CA ARG A 268 -10.87 -1.77 8.12
C ARG A 268 -10.49 -3.12 7.48
N ARG A 269 -10.07 -3.12 6.21
CA ARG A 269 -9.61 -4.30 5.46
C ARG A 269 -8.10 -4.42 5.63
N MET A 270 -7.68 -5.41 6.42
CA MET A 270 -6.29 -5.51 6.85
C MET A 270 -5.40 -6.33 5.91
N TRP A 271 -5.97 -7.16 5.02
CA TRP A 271 -5.19 -8.13 4.25
C TRP A 271 -4.07 -7.50 3.40
N VAL A 272 -4.28 -6.30 2.82
CA VAL A 272 -3.27 -5.65 1.99
C VAL A 272 -2.04 -5.30 2.83
N ALA A 273 -2.25 -4.54 3.90
CA ALA A 273 -1.15 -4.09 4.76
C ALA A 273 -0.46 -5.27 5.49
N LEU A 274 -1.23 -6.29 5.89
CA LEU A 274 -0.66 -7.48 6.53
C LEU A 274 0.11 -8.37 5.54
N LEU A 275 -0.32 -8.47 4.27
CA LEU A 275 0.43 -9.22 3.27
C LEU A 275 1.75 -8.53 2.92
N GLU A 276 1.72 -7.21 2.77
CA GLU A 276 2.93 -6.40 2.59
C GLU A 276 3.87 -6.55 3.80
N LYS A 277 3.34 -6.47 5.04
CA LYS A 277 4.12 -6.74 6.25
C LYS A 277 4.71 -8.14 6.29
N THR A 278 3.95 -9.16 5.85
CA THR A 278 4.44 -10.54 5.74
C THR A 278 5.67 -10.58 4.85
N TYR A 279 5.59 -9.93 3.69
CA TYR A 279 6.66 -9.85 2.71
C TYR A 279 7.88 -9.12 3.30
N ALA A 280 7.66 -7.97 3.95
CA ALA A 280 8.72 -7.23 4.65
C ALA A 280 9.40 -8.07 5.73
N LYS A 281 8.63 -8.83 6.53
CA LYS A 281 9.16 -9.71 7.58
C LYS A 281 10.09 -10.78 7.01
N VAL A 282 9.63 -11.52 6.00
CA VAL A 282 10.44 -12.62 5.44
C VAL A 282 11.66 -12.14 4.65
N HIS A 283 11.60 -10.91 4.11
CA HIS A 283 12.73 -10.25 3.44
C HIS A 283 13.56 -9.36 4.40
N GLY A 284 13.16 -9.27 5.66
CA GLY A 284 13.89 -8.69 6.79
C GLY A 284 13.65 -7.19 7.08
N SER A 285 13.08 -6.40 6.17
CA SER A 285 12.63 -5.03 6.45
C SER A 285 11.73 -4.48 5.36
N TYR A 286 10.97 -3.42 5.66
CA TYR A 286 10.23 -2.66 4.65
C TYR A 286 11.15 -1.98 3.63
N ALA A 287 12.33 -1.50 4.06
CA ALA A 287 13.29 -0.89 3.17
C ALA A 287 13.82 -1.86 2.11
N ASN A 288 14.05 -3.13 2.48
CA ASN A 288 14.56 -4.14 1.57
C ASN A 288 13.54 -4.51 0.47
N ILE A 289 12.24 -4.35 0.74
CA ILE A 289 11.19 -4.62 -0.25
C ILE A 289 10.78 -3.37 -1.05
N ALA A 290 11.44 -2.22 -0.86
CA ALA A 290 11.11 -0.96 -1.52
C ALA A 290 11.44 -0.93 -3.03
N SER A 291 12.02 -1.98 -3.57
CA SER A 291 12.22 -2.21 -5.00
C SER A 291 12.38 -3.71 -5.22
N GLY A 292 11.97 -4.20 -6.38
CA GLY A 292 12.04 -5.61 -6.68
C GLY A 292 11.38 -5.95 -8.00
N ASP A 293 11.40 -7.24 -8.33
CA ASP A 293 10.80 -7.73 -9.55
C ASP A 293 9.39 -8.27 -9.27
N PRO A 294 8.36 -7.85 -10.02
CA PRO A 294 6.96 -8.24 -9.75
C PRO A 294 6.70 -9.75 -9.87
N LEU A 295 7.64 -10.52 -10.44
CA LEU A 295 7.50 -11.96 -10.57
C LEU A 295 7.99 -12.74 -9.36
N GLU A 296 8.86 -12.13 -8.55
CA GLU A 296 9.30 -12.73 -7.29
C GLU A 296 8.11 -12.90 -6.34
N PRO A 297 7.31 -11.86 -6.03
CA PRO A 297 6.11 -12.05 -5.22
C PRO A 297 5.09 -12.99 -5.85
N LEU A 298 4.93 -13.02 -7.19
CA LEU A 298 4.00 -13.99 -7.80
C LEU A 298 4.46 -15.43 -7.57
N THR A 299 5.76 -15.70 -7.63
CA THR A 299 6.32 -17.00 -7.32
C THR A 299 6.16 -17.31 -5.84
N GLU A 300 6.49 -16.38 -4.96
CA GLU A 300 6.47 -16.59 -3.52
C GLU A 300 5.05 -16.70 -2.96
N LEU A 301 4.10 -15.93 -3.48
CA LEU A 301 2.71 -15.98 -3.01
C LEU A 301 1.93 -17.17 -3.59
N THR A 302 2.39 -17.78 -4.68
CA THR A 302 1.66 -18.88 -5.34
C THR A 302 2.39 -20.23 -5.30
N GLY A 303 3.71 -20.24 -5.10
CA GLY A 303 4.57 -21.41 -5.18
C GLY A 303 4.70 -22.01 -6.59
N PHE A 304 4.19 -21.34 -7.64
CA PHE A 304 4.20 -21.85 -9.00
C PHE A 304 5.37 -21.29 -9.82
N PRO A 305 5.87 -22.04 -10.83
CA PRO A 305 6.90 -21.55 -11.72
C PRO A 305 6.39 -20.39 -12.58
N ILE A 306 7.31 -19.47 -12.88
CA ILE A 306 7.10 -18.29 -13.72
C ILE A 306 7.86 -18.42 -15.04
N THR A 307 7.29 -17.85 -16.10
CA THR A 307 7.92 -17.67 -17.41
C THR A 307 8.02 -16.18 -17.71
N ARG A 308 9.23 -15.70 -18.05
CA ARG A 308 9.52 -14.32 -18.48
C ARG A 308 9.56 -14.23 -20.01
N TYR A 309 9.00 -13.16 -20.57
CA TYR A 309 9.06 -12.86 -22.01
C TYR A 309 10.06 -11.76 -22.38
N ASP A 310 10.92 -11.33 -21.45
CA ASP A 310 11.78 -10.14 -21.60
C ASP A 310 12.71 -10.21 -22.83
N GLY A 311 13.20 -11.41 -23.16
CA GLY A 311 14.04 -11.64 -24.35
C GLY A 311 13.31 -11.59 -25.68
N PHE A 312 11.98 -11.71 -25.66
CA PHE A 312 11.16 -11.89 -26.86
C PHE A 312 10.48 -10.60 -27.34
N TRP A 313 10.42 -9.54 -26.53
CA TRP A 313 9.80 -8.27 -26.95
C TRP A 313 10.50 -7.62 -28.16
N GLU A 314 11.81 -7.82 -28.31
CA GLU A 314 12.56 -7.35 -29.49
C GLU A 314 12.24 -8.16 -30.76
N GLU A 315 11.75 -9.38 -30.64
CA GLU A 315 11.37 -10.26 -31.77
C GLU A 315 9.93 -10.01 -32.22
N SER A 316 9.02 -9.76 -31.28
CA SER A 316 7.64 -9.35 -31.60
C SER A 316 7.56 -7.95 -32.25
N LYS A 317 8.52 -7.05 -31.98
CA LYS A 317 8.71 -5.81 -32.76
C LYS A 317 9.06 -6.08 -34.23
N ARG A 318 9.61 -7.27 -34.56
CA ARG A 318 9.92 -7.71 -35.93
C ARG A 318 8.74 -8.40 -36.62
N GLY A 319 7.59 -8.50 -35.93
CA GLY A 319 6.35 -9.06 -36.49
C GLY A 319 6.16 -10.56 -36.26
N GLU A 320 6.91 -11.16 -35.34
CA GLU A 320 6.71 -12.56 -34.96
C GLU A 320 5.53 -12.70 -33.98
N ASP A 321 4.61 -13.62 -34.30
CA ASP A 321 3.35 -13.84 -33.56
C ASP A 321 3.50 -14.78 -32.36
N THR A 322 4.70 -15.30 -32.12
CA THR A 322 5.01 -16.34 -31.12
C THR A 322 4.56 -15.96 -29.71
N ILE A 323 4.93 -14.77 -29.23
CA ILE A 323 4.59 -14.32 -27.85
C ILE A 323 3.08 -14.18 -27.67
N PHE A 324 2.37 -13.62 -28.65
CA PHE A 324 0.94 -13.46 -28.54
C PHE A 324 0.24 -14.83 -28.51
N GLN A 325 0.72 -15.79 -29.30
CA GLN A 325 0.21 -17.17 -29.29
C GLN A 325 0.47 -17.86 -27.95
N GLU A 326 1.66 -17.68 -27.36
CA GLU A 326 1.97 -18.19 -26.02
C GLU A 326 1.09 -17.54 -24.94
N MET A 327 0.96 -16.22 -24.94
CA MET A 327 0.09 -15.47 -24.04
C MET A 327 -1.38 -15.95 -24.11
N LEU A 328 -1.87 -16.20 -25.33
CA LEU A 328 -3.19 -16.77 -25.57
C LEU A 328 -3.28 -18.20 -25.01
N GLN A 329 -2.28 -19.04 -25.25
CA GLN A 329 -2.24 -20.40 -24.73
C GLN A 329 -2.23 -20.44 -23.20
N TYR A 330 -1.44 -19.59 -22.56
CA TYR A 330 -1.39 -19.49 -21.10
C TYR A 330 -2.69 -18.95 -20.52
N PHE A 331 -3.31 -17.97 -21.19
CA PHE A 331 -4.63 -17.48 -20.81
C PHE A 331 -5.68 -18.60 -20.88
N ASP A 332 -5.73 -19.35 -21.98
CA ASP A 332 -6.64 -20.50 -22.14
C ASP A 332 -6.35 -21.62 -21.13
N SER A 333 -5.11 -21.72 -20.66
CA SER A 333 -4.67 -22.68 -19.63
C SER A 333 -4.92 -22.16 -18.19
N GLY A 334 -5.43 -20.93 -18.04
CA GLY A 334 -5.80 -20.32 -16.77
C GLY A 334 -4.69 -19.58 -16.03
N TYR A 335 -3.50 -19.43 -16.62
CA TYR A 335 -2.32 -18.87 -15.97
C TYR A 335 -2.55 -17.40 -15.56
N LEU A 336 -1.95 -17.02 -14.44
CA LEU A 336 -1.84 -15.64 -14.01
C LEU A 336 -0.84 -14.93 -14.90
N GLN A 337 -1.18 -13.76 -15.41
CA GLN A 337 -0.33 -13.04 -16.35
C GLN A 337 -0.23 -11.57 -15.96
N VAL A 338 0.99 -11.02 -16.02
CA VAL A 338 1.27 -9.64 -15.68
C VAL A 338 2.12 -8.99 -16.78
N LEU A 339 1.78 -7.77 -17.16
CA LEU A 339 2.55 -6.94 -18.08
C LEU A 339 3.13 -5.75 -17.32
N CYS A 340 4.41 -5.47 -17.52
CA CYS A 340 5.09 -4.39 -16.83
C CYS A 340 5.58 -3.33 -17.81
N THR A 341 5.33 -2.07 -17.46
CA THR A 341 5.94 -0.92 -18.15
C THR A 341 7.41 -0.76 -17.72
N PRO A 342 8.26 -0.16 -18.58
CA PRO A 342 9.68 0.02 -18.29
C PRO A 342 9.95 0.73 -16.98
N SER A 343 11.11 0.41 -16.39
CA SER A 343 11.72 1.29 -15.40
C SER A 343 12.23 2.57 -16.09
N ASP A 344 12.35 3.66 -15.33
CA ASP A 344 12.88 4.94 -15.80
C ASP A 344 14.42 4.97 -15.94
N GLY A 345 15.08 3.85 -15.65
CA GLY A 345 16.54 3.70 -15.74
C GLY A 345 17.28 4.06 -14.46
N GLY A 346 16.57 4.40 -13.38
CA GLY A 346 17.15 4.41 -12.04
C GLY A 346 17.33 2.98 -11.53
N GLU A 347 18.54 2.62 -11.08
CA GLU A 347 18.76 1.39 -10.30
C GLU A 347 18.16 1.48 -8.88
N THR A 348 17.46 2.58 -8.53
CA THR A 348 17.23 2.96 -7.15
C THR A 348 15.96 3.79 -6.90
N PHE A 349 15.12 3.24 -6.00
CA PHE A 349 14.15 3.88 -5.09
C PHE A 349 12.92 4.58 -5.66
N GLY A 350 11.82 3.83 -5.73
CA GLY A 350 10.48 4.40 -5.62
C GLY A 350 10.31 5.03 -4.24
N ASN A 351 10.39 6.35 -4.18
CA ASN A 351 9.74 7.12 -3.13
C ASN A 351 8.65 7.92 -3.87
N ALA A 352 7.46 8.08 -3.30
CA ALA A 352 6.44 8.95 -3.89
C ALA A 352 6.90 10.44 -4.03
N ASN A 353 8.11 10.77 -3.56
CA ASN A 353 8.76 12.08 -3.64
C ASN A 353 10.09 12.10 -4.43
N VAL A 354 10.51 11.00 -5.07
CA VAL A 354 11.69 11.02 -5.96
C VAL A 354 11.25 11.56 -7.32
N VAL A 355 11.91 12.63 -7.77
CA VAL A 355 11.78 13.14 -9.14
C VAL A 355 12.20 12.00 -10.05
N SER A 356 11.29 11.56 -10.93
CA SER A 356 11.56 10.51 -11.93
C SER A 356 12.94 10.72 -12.55
N ALA A 357 13.73 9.65 -12.64
CA ALA A 357 15.04 9.69 -13.29
C ALA A 357 14.89 10.05 -14.77
N ASN A 358 13.69 9.90 -15.33
CA ASN A 358 13.34 10.26 -16.69
C ASN A 358 11.92 10.90 -16.78
N PRO A 359 11.79 12.19 -16.43
CA PRO A 359 10.48 12.88 -16.45
C PRO A 359 9.84 12.95 -17.84
N GLU A 360 10.66 12.90 -18.90
CA GLU A 360 10.17 12.87 -20.28
C GLU A 360 9.48 11.53 -20.59
N LEU A 361 10.07 10.42 -20.16
CA LEU A 361 9.50 9.09 -20.30
C LEU A 361 8.22 8.97 -19.46
N GLU A 362 8.24 9.44 -18.22
CA GLU A 362 7.04 9.47 -17.38
C GLU A 362 5.90 10.26 -18.03
N SER A 363 6.16 11.49 -18.48
CA SER A 363 5.18 12.31 -19.19
C SER A 363 4.66 11.65 -20.47
N LYS A 364 5.50 10.87 -21.17
CA LYS A 364 5.08 10.09 -22.34
C LYS A 364 4.07 9.01 -21.97
N TYR A 365 4.31 8.25 -20.90
CA TYR A 365 3.38 7.21 -20.42
C TYR A 365 2.09 7.83 -19.88
N GLU A 366 2.18 8.92 -19.12
CA GLU A 366 1.00 9.65 -18.63
C GLU A 366 0.10 10.13 -19.78
N LYS A 367 0.69 10.68 -20.85
CA LYS A 367 -0.05 11.08 -22.06
C LYS A 367 -0.74 9.92 -22.77
N MET A 368 -0.29 8.68 -22.55
CA MET A 368 -0.94 7.47 -23.08
C MET A 368 -1.99 6.90 -22.12
N GLY A 369 -2.16 7.50 -20.94
CA GLY A 369 -3.01 6.98 -19.87
C GLY A 369 -2.42 5.75 -19.19
N LEU A 370 -1.09 5.65 -19.15
CA LEU A 370 -0.36 4.57 -18.49
C LEU A 370 0.61 5.14 -17.44
N ARG A 371 1.01 4.28 -16.50
CA ARG A 371 2.04 4.55 -15.50
C ARG A 371 3.33 3.79 -15.83
N LEU A 372 4.45 4.45 -15.66
CA LEU A 372 5.80 3.86 -15.76
C LEU A 372 6.09 3.01 -14.51
N HIS A 373 7.03 2.06 -14.61
CA HIS A 373 7.41 1.15 -13.52
C HIS A 373 6.21 0.46 -12.83
N HIS A 374 5.29 -0.05 -13.66
CA HIS A 374 4.01 -0.53 -13.16
C HIS A 374 3.56 -1.83 -13.82
N GLY A 375 3.08 -2.78 -13.00
CA GLY A 375 2.54 -4.06 -13.44
C GLY A 375 1.02 -4.03 -13.58
N TYR A 376 0.51 -4.51 -14.70
CA TYR A 376 -0.91 -4.62 -15.06
C TYR A 376 -1.30 -6.09 -15.18
N ALA A 377 -2.39 -6.49 -14.52
CA ALA A 377 -2.91 -7.85 -14.63
C ALA A 377 -3.53 -8.07 -16.01
N VAL A 378 -3.20 -9.17 -16.67
CA VAL A 378 -3.85 -9.59 -17.93
C VAL A 378 -5.09 -10.39 -17.59
N LEU A 379 -6.27 -9.85 -17.95
CA LEU A 379 -7.56 -10.48 -17.65
C LEU A 379 -8.11 -11.29 -18.81
N GLN A 380 -7.85 -10.86 -20.04
CA GLN A 380 -8.33 -11.53 -21.24
C GLN A 380 -7.36 -11.34 -22.40
N VAL A 381 -7.26 -12.37 -23.24
CA VAL A 381 -6.50 -12.35 -24.49
C VAL A 381 -7.44 -12.79 -25.60
N GLN A 382 -7.59 -11.99 -26.66
CA GLN A 382 -8.52 -12.27 -27.75
C GLN A 382 -7.84 -12.11 -29.12
N TYR A 383 -8.00 -13.13 -29.95
CA TYR A 383 -7.59 -13.13 -31.35
C TYR A 383 -8.79 -13.17 -32.28
N PHE A 384 -8.82 -12.24 -33.23
CA PHE A 384 -9.83 -12.11 -34.28
C PHE A 384 -9.16 -12.36 -35.63
N GLN A 385 -9.08 -13.63 -36.02
CA GLN A 385 -8.35 -14.11 -37.20
C GLN A 385 -8.77 -13.39 -38.49
N ASP A 386 -10.08 -13.23 -38.74
CA ASP A 386 -10.62 -12.57 -39.94
C ASP A 386 -10.19 -11.11 -40.10
N MET A 387 -9.75 -10.48 -39.01
CA MET A 387 -9.34 -9.08 -38.95
C MET A 387 -7.85 -8.92 -38.66
N GLU A 388 -7.12 -10.02 -38.47
CA GLU A 388 -5.75 -10.05 -37.92
C GLU A 388 -5.60 -9.20 -36.64
N LEU A 389 -6.68 -9.07 -35.87
CA LEU A 389 -6.75 -8.19 -34.71
C LEU A 389 -6.48 -8.99 -33.43
N ARG A 390 -5.58 -8.44 -32.62
CA ARG A 390 -5.13 -9.00 -31.35
C ARG A 390 -5.40 -7.99 -30.25
N LEU A 391 -6.18 -8.39 -29.26
CA LEU A 391 -6.58 -7.54 -28.15
C LEU A 391 -6.22 -8.21 -26.83
N VAL A 392 -5.76 -7.41 -25.88
CA VAL A 392 -5.52 -7.84 -24.50
C VAL A 392 -6.26 -6.89 -23.57
N GLN A 393 -6.99 -7.44 -22.61
CA GLN A 393 -7.61 -6.69 -21.54
C GLN A 393 -6.67 -6.65 -20.34
N LEU A 394 -6.37 -5.44 -19.89
CA LEU A 394 -5.52 -5.19 -18.73
C LEU A 394 -6.33 -4.59 -17.61
N ARG A 395 -5.92 -4.87 -16.37
CA ARG A 395 -6.36 -4.15 -15.18
C ARG A 395 -5.24 -3.26 -14.66
N ASN A 396 -5.57 -1.99 -14.44
CA ASN A 396 -4.75 -1.16 -13.58
C ASN A 396 -5.00 -1.56 -12.12
N PRO A 397 -4.00 -2.09 -11.40
CA PRO A 397 -4.18 -2.45 -10.00
C PRO A 397 -4.41 -1.21 -9.13
N TRP A 398 -3.95 -0.03 -9.56
CA TRP A 398 -4.18 1.21 -8.83
C TRP A 398 -5.60 1.73 -9.00
N GLY A 399 -6.19 2.10 -7.87
CA GLY A 399 -7.53 2.64 -7.83
C GLY A 399 -7.70 4.08 -8.31
N SER A 400 -6.64 4.71 -8.81
CA SER A 400 -6.64 6.10 -9.25
C SER A 400 -5.69 6.28 -10.42
N GLY A 401 -6.17 6.86 -11.53
CA GLY A 401 -5.36 7.16 -12.70
C GLY A 401 -6.19 7.30 -13.97
N GLU A 402 -5.60 7.91 -14.99
CA GLU A 402 -6.10 7.81 -16.35
C GLU A 402 -5.87 6.38 -16.88
N GLU A 403 -6.72 5.96 -17.80
CA GLU A 403 -6.62 4.66 -18.46
C GLU A 403 -6.16 4.87 -19.90
N TRP A 404 -5.70 3.78 -20.54
CA TRP A 404 -5.28 3.78 -21.93
C TRP A 404 -6.22 4.59 -22.82
N ASN A 405 -5.66 5.59 -23.50
CA ASN A 405 -6.41 6.51 -24.37
C ASN A 405 -6.12 6.29 -25.88
N GLY A 406 -5.36 5.24 -26.20
CA GLY A 406 -5.04 4.86 -27.56
C GLY A 406 -6.10 3.94 -28.19
N ALA A 407 -5.64 3.07 -29.08
CA ALA A 407 -6.53 2.21 -29.85
C ALA A 407 -7.30 1.21 -28.96
N TRP A 408 -8.62 1.15 -29.11
CA TRP A 408 -9.52 0.32 -28.29
C TRP A 408 -9.64 0.76 -26.83
N SER A 409 -9.28 2.01 -26.54
CA SER A 409 -9.66 2.69 -25.30
C SER A 409 -11.18 2.71 -25.09
N LYS A 410 -11.62 3.04 -23.86
CA LYS A 410 -13.04 3.01 -23.49
C LYS A 410 -13.96 3.86 -24.37
N THR A 411 -13.44 4.97 -24.89
CA THR A 411 -14.19 5.95 -25.68
C THR A 411 -13.95 5.80 -27.19
N ASP A 412 -13.25 4.75 -27.61
CA ASP A 412 -12.88 4.54 -29.00
C ASP A 412 -14.08 4.12 -29.87
N THR A 413 -14.29 4.82 -30.98
CA THR A 413 -15.41 4.55 -31.91
C THR A 413 -15.26 3.21 -32.65
N ARG A 414 -14.09 2.55 -32.58
CA ARG A 414 -13.92 1.19 -33.12
C ARG A 414 -14.83 0.17 -32.45
N TRP A 415 -15.20 0.37 -31.18
CA TRP A 415 -16.19 -0.49 -30.51
C TRP A 415 -17.56 -0.45 -31.19
N ASP A 416 -17.95 0.71 -31.72
CA ASP A 416 -19.22 0.87 -32.44
C ASP A 416 -19.15 0.34 -33.88
N LYS A 417 -17.98 0.50 -34.51
CA LYS A 417 -17.74 0.03 -35.87
C LYS A 417 -17.67 -1.51 -35.96
N TYR A 418 -17.05 -2.16 -34.98
CA TYR A 418 -16.79 -3.60 -35.00
C TYR A 418 -17.55 -4.31 -33.87
N GLN A 419 -18.88 -4.38 -34.02
CA GLN A 419 -19.79 -4.96 -33.03
C GLN A 419 -19.46 -6.42 -32.67
N GLN A 420 -18.91 -7.19 -33.62
CA GLN A 420 -18.44 -8.55 -33.38
C GLN A 420 -17.26 -8.61 -32.41
N VAL A 421 -16.37 -7.61 -32.45
CA VAL A 421 -15.24 -7.51 -31.52
C VAL A 421 -15.75 -7.15 -30.13
N ARG A 422 -16.60 -6.12 -30.05
CA ARG A 422 -17.26 -5.70 -28.81
C ARG A 422 -17.99 -6.86 -28.13
N SER A 423 -18.81 -7.60 -28.88
CA SER A 423 -19.61 -8.70 -28.32
C SER A 423 -18.74 -9.83 -27.75
N ARG A 424 -17.55 -10.08 -28.31
CA ARG A 424 -16.62 -11.11 -27.83
C ARG A 424 -15.79 -10.66 -26.64
N CYS A 425 -15.46 -9.37 -26.54
CA CYS A 425 -14.75 -8.76 -25.41
C CYS A 425 -15.65 -8.52 -24.19
N PHE A 426 -16.95 -8.27 -24.40
CA PHE A 426 -17.91 -7.97 -23.33
C PHE A 426 -19.07 -8.97 -23.33
N ARG A 427 -18.75 -10.27 -23.19
CA ARG A 427 -19.71 -11.38 -23.33
C ARG A 427 -20.87 -11.33 -22.33
N ASP A 428 -20.61 -10.78 -21.14
CA ASP A 428 -21.59 -10.71 -20.04
C ASP A 428 -22.50 -9.47 -20.12
N GLY A 429 -22.52 -8.78 -21.27
CA GLY A 429 -23.33 -7.56 -21.47
C GLY A 429 -22.69 -6.28 -20.93
N GLY A 430 -21.41 -6.34 -20.58
CA GLY A 430 -20.63 -5.16 -20.18
C GLY A 430 -20.39 -4.17 -21.31
N SER A 431 -19.87 -3.01 -20.95
CA SER A 431 -19.49 -1.93 -21.86
C SER A 431 -18.03 -1.56 -21.65
N PRO A 432 -17.34 -1.04 -22.69
CA PRO A 432 -16.02 -0.43 -22.51
C PRO A 432 -15.98 0.61 -21.39
N THR A 433 -17.09 1.32 -21.16
CA THR A 433 -17.22 2.38 -20.16
C THR A 433 -17.49 1.90 -18.74
N ASP A 434 -17.53 0.60 -18.50
CA ASP A 434 -17.74 0.08 -17.15
C ASP A 434 -16.57 0.47 -16.25
N THR A 435 -16.88 0.76 -14.98
CA THR A 435 -15.98 1.44 -14.05
C THR A 435 -15.00 0.51 -13.34
N ASP A 436 -14.77 -0.68 -13.91
CA ASP A 436 -13.98 -1.73 -13.29
C ASP A 436 -12.46 -1.52 -13.39
N ARG A 437 -11.98 -0.38 -13.90
CA ARG A 437 -10.55 -0.07 -14.09
C ARG A 437 -9.80 -1.05 -14.98
N THR A 438 -10.54 -1.70 -15.86
CA THR A 438 -9.98 -2.48 -16.96
C THR A 438 -10.03 -1.69 -18.25
N PHE A 439 -9.10 -1.94 -19.14
CA PHE A 439 -9.07 -1.36 -20.46
C PHE A 439 -8.49 -2.37 -21.45
N TRP A 440 -8.86 -2.22 -22.72
CA TRP A 440 -8.34 -3.05 -23.79
C TRP A 440 -7.27 -2.29 -24.56
N MET A 441 -6.24 -3.01 -24.98
CA MET A 441 -5.22 -2.51 -25.88
C MET A 441 -5.09 -3.46 -27.07
N ASP A 442 -4.76 -2.90 -28.24
CA ASP A 442 -4.28 -3.71 -29.34
C ASP A 442 -2.83 -4.13 -29.13
N TRP A 443 -2.44 -5.23 -29.77
CA TRP A 443 -1.08 -5.77 -29.66
C TRP A 443 0.00 -4.77 -30.04
N LYS A 444 -0.28 -3.88 -31.01
CA LYS A 444 0.65 -2.83 -31.42
C LYS A 444 0.88 -1.81 -30.30
N GLY A 445 -0.18 -1.35 -29.64
CA GLY A 445 -0.09 -0.50 -28.46
C GLY A 445 0.75 -1.14 -27.36
N LEU A 446 0.45 -2.40 -27.02
CA LEU A 446 1.16 -3.17 -25.98
C LEU A 446 2.65 -3.32 -26.27
N ALA A 447 3.00 -3.71 -27.50
CA ALA A 447 4.39 -3.89 -27.95
C ALA A 447 5.23 -2.61 -27.88
N SER A 448 4.59 -1.45 -27.95
CA SER A 448 5.26 -0.14 -27.90
C SER A 448 5.38 0.45 -26.48
N THR A 449 4.72 -0.16 -25.50
CA THR A 449 4.54 0.39 -24.13
C THR A 449 4.99 -0.58 -23.03
N SER A 450 5.13 -1.87 -23.32
CA SER A 450 5.59 -2.87 -22.36
C SER A 450 7.09 -3.10 -22.51
N SER A 451 7.80 -3.29 -21.39
CA SER A 451 9.22 -3.71 -21.39
C SER A 451 9.41 -5.15 -20.97
N ALA A 452 8.49 -5.66 -20.16
CA ALA A 452 8.55 -6.98 -19.56
C ALA A 452 7.14 -7.55 -19.49
N ALA A 453 7.05 -8.86 -19.56
CA ALA A 453 5.80 -9.59 -19.49
C ALA A 453 6.10 -10.94 -18.84
N ALA A 454 5.13 -11.48 -18.11
CA ALA A 454 5.29 -12.79 -17.52
C ALA A 454 3.98 -13.53 -17.33
N ALA A 455 4.10 -14.85 -17.26
CA ALA A 455 3.04 -15.75 -16.86
C ALA A 455 3.49 -16.59 -15.66
N ALA A 456 2.68 -16.61 -14.61
CA ALA A 456 2.80 -17.53 -13.49
C ALA A 456 1.80 -18.68 -13.68
N ALA A 457 2.28 -19.91 -13.56
CA ALA A 457 1.37 -21.05 -13.64
C ALA A 457 0.32 -20.98 -12.54
N THR A 458 -0.88 -21.43 -12.88
CA THR A 458 -1.96 -21.61 -11.92
C THR A 458 -2.32 -23.07 -11.94
N SER A 459 -2.49 -23.71 -10.78
CA SER A 459 -3.25 -24.96 -10.76
C SER A 459 -4.60 -24.74 -11.46
N GLY A 460 -4.82 -25.44 -12.57
CA GLY A 460 -6.14 -25.51 -13.18
C GLY A 460 -7.15 -25.98 -12.13
N ARG A 461 -8.39 -25.51 -12.22
CA ARG A 461 -9.52 -25.95 -11.36
C ARG A 461 -9.31 -27.42 -11.02
N ARG A 462 -9.16 -27.74 -9.73
CA ARG A 462 -9.21 -29.14 -9.25
C ARG A 462 -10.57 -29.69 -9.67
N GLY A 463 -10.64 -30.29 -10.86
CA GLY A 463 -11.65 -31.27 -11.19
C GLY A 463 -11.53 -32.35 -10.12
N SER A 464 -12.67 -32.69 -9.53
CA SER A 464 -12.78 -33.70 -8.50
C SER A 464 -12.14 -35.02 -8.95
N THR A 465 -10.90 -35.26 -8.55
CA THR A 465 -10.30 -36.58 -8.53
C THR A 465 -9.78 -36.81 -7.12
N THR A 466 -10.58 -37.57 -6.38
CA THR A 466 -10.20 -38.20 -5.12
C THR A 466 -8.97 -39.07 -5.36
N ALA A 467 -7.78 -38.54 -5.09
CA ALA A 467 -6.59 -39.36 -4.92
C ALA A 467 -6.50 -39.71 -3.43
N SER A 468 -6.78 -40.99 -3.11
CA SER A 468 -6.59 -41.53 -1.77
C SER A 468 -5.10 -41.43 -1.41
N ALA A 469 -4.79 -40.76 -0.30
CA ALA A 469 -3.49 -40.87 0.33
C ALA A 469 -3.30 -42.32 0.81
N ALA A 470 -2.26 -42.99 0.30
CA ALA A 470 -1.72 -44.17 0.94
C ALA A 470 -0.73 -43.71 2.03
N PRO A 471 -0.76 -44.30 3.23
CA PRO A 471 0.06 -43.84 4.35
C PRO A 471 1.48 -44.42 4.27
N LEU A 472 2.47 -43.58 4.60
CA LEU A 472 3.70 -44.00 5.27
C LEU A 472 3.98 -43.03 6.41
#